data_AF-G9NXF9-F1
#
_entry.id   AF-G9NXF9-F1
#
_cell.length_a   1.000
_cell.length_b   1.000
_cell.length_c   1.000
_cell.angle_alpha   90.00
_cell.angle_beta   90.00
_cell.angle_gamma   90.00
#
_symmetry.space_group_name_H-M   'P 1'
#
loop_
_entity.id
_entity.type
_entity.pdbx_description
1 polymer ?
#
loop_
_entity_poly.entity_id
_entity_poly.type
_entity_poly.pdbx_seq_one_letter_code
_entity_poly.pdbx_strand_id
1 'polypeptide(L)'
;DPRSKYLAMAQTWEIIAMDRLTLCYIAAGKTEAAVQLAEESQRKQSRQDPTVTAFSKFYYGNALWHDGQAEKALEQWNSPSGTCSAPMALCKEPGKEHNEHLQLLADAGVNFDTYDEQGFSALDHAVLSDSPHAREAIPIVEKALRNALQLASKDVDKEILIRKRQAELRRQYRTIFQEHMRPVLRKKPSGAFHELRKIYARFISQDTKERRMFSRFHYMKFTDFVNYGKLPISTSGLDKQFSDAMADVLIYQDYFCVDQVDGQEKERGVDALPLAVMQCNAMISLVDETYYERAWCAVEVMLMRAIVESYGLHQWWEDCDGSFKEGDTSHVLDVGDLKLTEEKLDRPKIDFLMRQSKLL
;
A
#
# COMPACT_ATOMS: atom_id res chain seq x y z
N ASP A 1 -23.85 -23.14 8.40
CA ASP A 1 -24.24 -24.32 7.60
C ASP A 1 -23.16 -24.59 6.55
N PRO A 2 -22.45 -25.72 6.61
CA PRO A 2 -21.44 -26.10 5.61
C PRO A 2 -21.98 -26.14 4.17
N ARG A 3 -23.28 -26.47 3.98
CA ARG A 3 -23.92 -26.50 2.66
C ARG A 3 -23.98 -25.12 2.01
N SER A 4 -24.10 -24.06 2.81
CA SER A 4 -24.09 -22.67 2.34
C SER A 4 -22.76 -22.27 1.71
N LYS A 5 -21.62 -22.79 2.19
CA LYS A 5 -20.29 -22.47 1.63
C LYS A 5 -20.10 -23.10 0.24
N TYR A 6 -20.52 -24.35 0.07
CA TYR A 6 -20.43 -25.04 -1.22
C TYR A 6 -21.39 -24.44 -2.26
N LEU A 7 -22.58 -24.02 -1.82
CA LEU A 7 -23.53 -23.33 -2.69
C LEU A 7 -22.96 -21.98 -3.18
N ALA A 8 -22.42 -21.16 -2.28
CA ALA A 8 -21.78 -19.90 -2.65
C ALA A 8 -20.61 -20.12 -3.62
N MET A 9 -19.78 -21.12 -3.35
CA MET A 9 -18.66 -21.47 -4.24
C MET A 9 -19.16 -21.91 -5.62
N ALA A 10 -20.19 -22.76 -5.70
CA ALA A 10 -20.77 -23.20 -6.97
C ALA A 10 -21.34 -22.03 -7.78
N GLN A 11 -22.01 -21.07 -7.12
CA GLN A 11 -22.50 -19.85 -7.74
C GLN A 11 -21.35 -18.98 -8.29
N THR A 12 -20.26 -18.82 -7.56
CA THR A 12 -19.06 -18.13 -8.06
C THR A 12 -18.48 -18.83 -9.29
N TRP A 13 -18.39 -20.17 -9.30
CA TRP A 13 -17.92 -20.91 -10.47
C TRP A 13 -18.86 -20.79 -11.68
N GLU A 14 -20.18 -20.77 -11.45
CA GLU A 14 -21.17 -20.54 -12.51
C GLU A 14 -20.96 -19.17 -13.16
N ILE A 15 -20.80 -18.11 -12.35
CA ILE A 15 -20.53 -16.75 -12.83
C ILE A 15 -19.22 -16.69 -13.63
N ILE A 16 -18.13 -17.25 -13.09
CA ILE A 16 -16.84 -17.29 -13.79
C ILE A 16 -16.98 -18.04 -15.13
N ALA A 17 -17.73 -19.14 -15.16
CA ALA A 17 -17.96 -19.89 -16.39
C ALA A 17 -18.79 -19.10 -17.40
N MET A 18 -19.84 -18.40 -16.97
CA MET A 18 -20.64 -17.51 -17.81
C MET A 18 -19.80 -16.39 -18.39
N ASP A 19 -19.03 -15.70 -17.53
CA ASP A 19 -18.10 -14.64 -17.90
C ASP A 19 -17.10 -15.12 -18.96
N ARG A 20 -16.47 -16.28 -18.78
CA ARG A 20 -15.55 -16.87 -19.76
C ARG A 20 -16.24 -17.30 -21.05
N LEU A 21 -17.48 -17.79 -20.98
CA LEU A 21 -18.26 -18.19 -22.16
C LEU A 21 -18.57 -16.99 -23.08
N THR A 22 -18.63 -15.76 -22.55
CA THR A 22 -18.76 -14.54 -23.37
C THR A 22 -17.64 -14.44 -24.41
N LEU A 23 -16.40 -14.81 -24.06
CA LEU A 23 -15.26 -14.81 -24.98
C LEU A 23 -15.48 -15.75 -26.16
N CYS A 24 -16.07 -16.92 -25.92
CA CYS A 24 -16.40 -17.88 -26.97
C CYS A 24 -17.47 -17.33 -27.92
N TYR A 25 -18.49 -16.65 -27.38
CA TYR A 25 -19.52 -16.02 -28.22
C TYR A 25 -18.95 -14.88 -29.06
N ILE A 26 -18.08 -14.04 -28.48
CA ILE A 26 -17.36 -12.99 -29.21
C ILE A 26 -16.52 -13.60 -30.34
N ALA A 27 -15.72 -14.63 -30.05
CA ALA A 27 -14.89 -15.32 -31.04
C ALA A 27 -15.71 -15.96 -32.16
N ALA A 28 -16.94 -16.39 -31.87
CA ALA A 28 -17.88 -16.93 -32.85
C ALA A 28 -18.66 -15.85 -33.63
N GLY A 29 -18.41 -14.55 -33.38
CA GLY A 29 -19.12 -13.43 -34.00
C GLY A 29 -20.55 -13.24 -33.49
N LYS A 30 -20.92 -13.87 -32.37
CA LYS A 30 -22.26 -13.80 -31.75
C LYS A 30 -22.27 -12.77 -30.62
N THR A 31 -21.98 -11.52 -30.97
CA THR A 31 -21.75 -10.43 -29.99
C THR A 31 -22.99 -10.11 -29.16
N GLU A 32 -24.18 -10.10 -29.76
CA GLU A 32 -25.45 -9.89 -29.04
C GLU A 32 -25.68 -10.96 -27.95
N ALA A 33 -25.40 -12.24 -28.27
CA ALA A 33 -25.51 -13.33 -27.31
C ALA A 33 -24.47 -13.22 -26.19
N ALA A 34 -23.27 -12.71 -26.49
CA ALA A 34 -22.27 -12.43 -25.48
C ALA A 34 -22.74 -11.33 -24.50
N VAL A 35 -23.38 -10.27 -25.01
CA VAL A 35 -23.94 -9.18 -24.20
C VAL A 35 -25.03 -9.70 -23.28
N GLN A 36 -26.00 -10.46 -23.81
CA GLN A 36 -27.09 -11.04 -23.02
C GLN A 36 -26.58 -11.95 -21.89
N LEU A 37 -25.60 -12.81 -22.19
CA LEU A 37 -25.00 -13.71 -21.21
C LEU A 37 -24.24 -12.93 -20.13
N ALA A 38 -23.46 -11.93 -20.52
CA ALA A 38 -22.68 -11.12 -19.58
C ALA A 38 -23.59 -10.30 -18.65
N GLU A 39 -24.68 -9.75 -19.17
CA GLU A 39 -25.70 -9.06 -18.37
C GLU A 39 -26.38 -10.02 -17.37
N GLU A 40 -26.67 -11.26 -17.78
CA GLU A 40 -27.20 -12.28 -16.86
C GLU A 40 -26.17 -12.62 -15.77
N SER A 41 -24.90 -12.81 -16.14
CA SER A 41 -23.80 -13.05 -15.20
C SER A 41 -23.70 -11.94 -14.16
N GLN A 42 -23.74 -10.67 -14.60
CA GLN A 42 -23.69 -9.53 -13.70
C GLN A 42 -24.93 -9.45 -12.79
N ARG A 43 -26.13 -9.77 -13.28
CA ARG A 43 -27.35 -9.82 -12.43
C ARG A 43 -27.27 -10.88 -11.34
N LYS A 44 -26.51 -11.96 -11.55
CA LYS A 44 -26.25 -13.01 -10.55
C LYS A 44 -25.21 -12.60 -9.50
N GLN A 45 -24.52 -11.46 -9.66
CA GLN A 45 -23.56 -10.92 -8.68
C GLN A 45 -24.27 -10.38 -7.44
N SER A 46 -24.66 -11.24 -6.50
CA SER A 46 -25.13 -10.82 -5.18
C SER A 46 -24.09 -11.10 -4.10
N ARG A 47 -23.58 -10.05 -3.42
CA ARG A 47 -22.65 -10.16 -2.28
C ARG A 47 -21.37 -10.97 -2.56
N GLN A 48 -20.85 -10.88 -3.79
CA GLN A 48 -19.66 -11.63 -4.23
C GLN A 48 -18.36 -10.87 -3.91
N ASP A 49 -17.25 -11.60 -4.01
CA ASP A 49 -15.90 -11.05 -3.90
C ASP A 49 -15.70 -9.86 -4.88
N PRO A 50 -15.09 -8.74 -4.44
CA PRO A 50 -14.89 -7.57 -5.30
C PRO A 50 -14.09 -7.85 -6.58
N THR A 51 -13.15 -8.80 -6.55
CA THR A 51 -12.34 -9.20 -7.70
C THR A 51 -13.19 -9.96 -8.72
N VAL A 52 -14.07 -10.85 -8.25
CA VAL A 52 -15.03 -11.56 -9.12
C VAL A 52 -16.01 -10.57 -9.75
N THR A 53 -16.47 -9.58 -8.98
CA THR A 53 -17.31 -8.50 -9.51
C THR A 53 -16.57 -7.71 -10.59
N ALA A 54 -15.30 -7.37 -10.37
CA ALA A 54 -14.47 -6.64 -11.31
C ALA A 54 -14.27 -7.38 -12.63
N PHE A 55 -14.01 -8.69 -12.59
CA PHE A 55 -13.92 -9.54 -13.78
C PHE A 55 -15.23 -9.59 -14.54
N SER A 56 -16.36 -9.79 -13.86
CA SER A 56 -17.67 -9.82 -14.53
C SER A 56 -18.00 -8.48 -15.19
N LYS A 57 -17.66 -7.36 -14.55
CA LYS A 57 -17.76 -6.04 -15.19
C LYS A 57 -16.86 -5.91 -16.41
N PHE A 58 -15.62 -6.41 -16.33
CA PHE A 58 -14.72 -6.46 -17.46
C PHE A 58 -15.33 -7.21 -18.64
N TYR A 59 -15.80 -8.45 -18.43
CA TYR A 59 -16.35 -9.28 -19.50
C TYR A 59 -17.64 -8.70 -20.08
N TYR A 60 -18.48 -8.08 -19.27
CA TYR A 60 -19.65 -7.38 -19.79
C TYR A 60 -19.28 -6.16 -20.64
N GLY A 61 -18.36 -5.31 -20.17
CA GLY A 61 -17.84 -4.22 -21.00
C GLY A 61 -17.17 -4.72 -22.27
N ASN A 62 -16.46 -5.86 -22.22
CA ASN A 62 -15.84 -6.47 -23.39
C ASN A 62 -16.87 -6.97 -24.41
N ALA A 63 -17.95 -7.61 -23.95
CA ALA A 63 -19.06 -8.00 -24.81
C ALA A 63 -19.73 -6.78 -25.47
N LEU A 64 -20.01 -5.73 -24.71
CA LEU A 64 -20.56 -4.46 -25.21
C LEU A 64 -19.64 -3.82 -26.25
N TRP A 65 -18.33 -3.81 -25.99
CA TRP A 65 -17.32 -3.25 -26.88
C TRP A 65 -17.32 -3.96 -28.24
N HIS A 66 -17.30 -5.30 -28.23
CA HIS A 66 -17.31 -6.11 -29.44
C HIS A 66 -18.66 -6.04 -30.19
N ASP A 67 -19.76 -5.75 -29.50
CA ASP A 67 -21.07 -5.50 -30.10
C ASP A 67 -21.22 -4.07 -30.68
N GLY A 68 -20.17 -3.23 -30.60
CA GLY A 68 -20.18 -1.86 -31.11
C GLY A 68 -20.79 -0.84 -30.16
N GLN A 69 -21.10 -1.22 -28.92
CA GLN A 69 -21.68 -0.35 -27.88
C GLN A 69 -20.58 0.29 -27.00
N ALA A 70 -19.65 1.01 -27.64
CA ALA A 70 -18.43 1.52 -26.99
C ALA A 70 -18.68 2.41 -25.76
N GLU A 71 -19.68 3.29 -25.80
CA GLU A 71 -20.01 4.17 -24.66
C GLU A 71 -20.45 3.37 -23.44
N LYS A 72 -21.32 2.37 -23.63
CA LYS A 72 -21.78 1.49 -22.54
C LYS A 72 -20.65 0.62 -22.00
N ALA A 73 -19.74 0.17 -22.87
CA ALA A 73 -18.57 -0.56 -22.43
C ALA A 73 -17.69 0.29 -21.49
N LEU A 74 -17.47 1.56 -21.84
CA LEU A 74 -16.71 2.49 -21.00
C LEU A 74 -17.42 2.83 -19.69
N GLU A 75 -18.73 3.03 -19.71
CA GLU A 75 -19.54 3.20 -18.50
C GLU A 75 -19.37 1.97 -17.60
N GLN A 76 -19.44 0.77 -18.17
CA GLN A 76 -19.32 -0.47 -17.44
C GLN A 76 -17.94 -0.64 -16.80
N TRP A 77 -16.85 -0.38 -17.54
CA TRP A 77 -15.48 -0.50 -17.02
C TRP A 77 -15.10 0.56 -16.00
N ASN A 78 -15.64 1.78 -16.12
CA ASN A 78 -15.37 2.87 -15.17
C ASN A 78 -16.38 2.93 -14.01
N SER A 79 -17.47 2.17 -14.07
CA SER A 79 -18.46 2.15 -13.01
C SER A 79 -17.83 1.70 -11.69
N PRO A 80 -18.06 2.41 -10.56
CA PRO A 80 -17.50 2.03 -9.27
C PRO A 80 -17.86 0.58 -8.95
N SER A 81 -16.86 -0.28 -8.84
CA SER A 81 -16.99 -1.58 -8.21
C SER A 81 -16.75 -1.39 -6.71
N GLY A 82 -17.46 -2.17 -5.89
CA GLY A 82 -17.50 -1.97 -4.44
C GLY A 82 -16.13 -1.80 -3.76
N THR A 83 -15.05 -2.33 -4.35
CA THR A 83 -13.67 -1.99 -3.96
C THR A 83 -12.58 -2.22 -5.03
N CYS A 84 -12.78 -3.05 -6.09
CA CYS A 84 -11.70 -3.43 -7.02
C CYS A 84 -12.08 -3.19 -8.49
N SER A 85 -11.32 -2.39 -9.25
CA SER A 85 -11.61 -2.11 -10.68
C SER A 85 -11.14 -3.22 -11.61
N ALA A 86 -11.68 -3.25 -12.84
CA ALA A 86 -11.27 -4.24 -13.87
C ALA A 86 -9.75 -4.23 -14.15
N PRO A 87 -9.08 -3.07 -14.33
CA PRO A 87 -7.62 -3.04 -14.46
C PRO A 87 -6.88 -3.65 -13.26
N MET A 88 -7.35 -3.41 -12.03
CA MET A 88 -6.74 -4.01 -10.83
C MET A 88 -6.89 -5.54 -10.82
N ALA A 89 -8.07 -6.06 -11.13
CA ALA A 89 -8.33 -7.49 -11.14
C ALA A 89 -7.44 -8.23 -12.16
N LEU A 90 -7.29 -7.67 -13.36
CA LEU A 90 -6.38 -8.18 -14.38
C LEU A 90 -4.91 -8.16 -13.91
N CYS A 91 -4.49 -7.12 -13.18
CA CYS A 91 -3.13 -7.04 -12.62
C CYS A 91 -2.90 -8.00 -11.43
N LYS A 92 -3.95 -8.35 -10.68
CA LYS A 92 -3.89 -9.35 -9.59
C LYS A 92 -3.64 -10.76 -10.11
N GLU A 93 -4.07 -11.06 -11.33
CA GLU A 93 -3.89 -12.36 -12.00
C GLU A 93 -3.07 -12.20 -13.29
N PRO A 94 -1.75 -11.96 -13.22
CA PRO A 94 -0.95 -11.67 -14.40
C PRO A 94 -0.92 -12.84 -15.39
N GLY A 95 -1.20 -12.56 -16.66
CA GLY A 95 -1.22 -13.54 -17.74
C GLY A 95 -1.27 -12.88 -19.11
N LYS A 96 -0.88 -13.61 -20.17
CA LYS A 96 -0.85 -13.09 -21.54
C LYS A 96 -2.22 -12.55 -22.00
N GLU A 97 -3.28 -13.34 -21.83
CA GLU A 97 -4.65 -12.93 -22.19
C GLU A 97 -5.09 -11.69 -21.41
N HIS A 98 -4.77 -11.63 -20.11
CA HIS A 98 -5.09 -10.46 -19.28
C HIS A 98 -4.29 -9.21 -19.69
N ASN A 99 -3.07 -9.36 -20.19
CA ASN A 99 -2.30 -8.24 -20.75
C ASN A 99 -2.93 -7.70 -22.06
N GLU A 100 -3.44 -8.59 -22.91
CA GLU A 100 -4.20 -8.19 -24.11
C GLU A 100 -5.48 -7.44 -23.72
N HIS A 101 -6.17 -7.89 -22.68
CA HIS A 101 -7.32 -7.18 -22.10
C HIS A 101 -6.95 -5.84 -21.46
N LEU A 102 -5.85 -5.75 -20.72
CA LEU A 102 -5.34 -4.48 -20.19
C LEU A 102 -5.03 -3.49 -21.32
N GLN A 103 -4.45 -3.97 -22.43
CA GLN A 103 -4.15 -3.14 -23.59
C GLN A 103 -5.44 -2.60 -24.23
N LEU A 104 -6.47 -3.43 -24.36
CA LEU A 104 -7.80 -3.02 -24.81
C LEU A 104 -8.37 -1.91 -23.92
N LEU A 105 -8.37 -2.10 -22.59
CA LEU A 105 -8.88 -1.09 -21.65
C LEU A 105 -8.10 0.22 -21.73
N ALA A 106 -6.77 0.14 -21.85
CA ALA A 106 -5.91 1.30 -21.97
C ALA A 106 -6.17 2.08 -23.27
N ASP A 107 -6.34 1.38 -24.39
CA ASP A 107 -6.64 1.99 -25.69
C ASP A 107 -8.07 2.56 -25.76
N ALA A 108 -9.01 1.96 -25.04
CA ALA A 108 -10.37 2.47 -24.91
C ALA A 108 -10.47 3.71 -24.00
N GLY A 109 -9.44 4.02 -23.20
CA GLY A 109 -9.43 5.19 -22.30
C GLY A 109 -10.08 4.93 -20.93
N VAL A 110 -10.07 3.69 -20.45
CA VAL A 110 -10.52 3.36 -19.09
C VAL A 110 -9.60 4.02 -18.05
N ASN A 111 -10.15 4.38 -16.88
CA ASN A 111 -9.39 4.98 -15.80
C ASN A 111 -8.63 3.93 -14.97
N PHE A 112 -7.29 3.99 -15.00
CA PHE A 112 -6.41 3.11 -14.23
C PHE A 112 -5.97 3.72 -12.89
N ASP A 113 -6.23 5.01 -12.65
CA ASP A 113 -5.86 5.76 -11.44
C ASP A 113 -6.97 5.69 -10.38
N THR A 114 -7.48 4.48 -10.16
CA THR A 114 -8.41 4.16 -9.07
C THR A 114 -7.65 3.40 -7.98
N TYR A 115 -8.17 3.41 -6.75
CA TYR A 115 -7.57 2.74 -5.61
C TYR A 115 -8.59 1.85 -4.93
N ASP A 116 -8.14 0.67 -4.52
CA ASP A 116 -8.97 -0.27 -3.78
C ASP A 116 -9.07 0.08 -2.28
N GLU A 117 -9.80 -0.73 -1.52
CA GLU A 117 -10.00 -0.56 -0.08
C GLU A 117 -8.69 -0.60 0.72
N GLN A 118 -7.67 -1.26 0.18
CA GLN A 118 -6.33 -1.35 0.78
C GLN A 118 -5.42 -0.20 0.32
N GLY A 119 -5.87 0.62 -0.64
CA GLY A 119 -5.08 1.71 -1.22
C GLY A 119 -4.16 1.29 -2.34
N PHE A 120 -4.44 0.16 -2.99
CA PHE A 120 -3.69 -0.29 -4.17
C PHE A 120 -4.43 0.03 -5.46
N SER A 121 -3.69 0.58 -6.42
CA SER A 121 -4.10 0.81 -7.81
C SER A 121 -3.76 -0.38 -8.71
N ALA A 122 -4.12 -0.29 -9.99
CA ALA A 122 -3.68 -1.27 -10.99
C ALA A 122 -2.14 -1.33 -11.10
N LEU A 123 -1.46 -0.18 -11.03
CA LEU A 123 0.01 -0.11 -11.07
C LEU A 123 0.61 -0.82 -9.86
N ASP A 124 0.00 -0.65 -8.68
CA ASP A 124 0.44 -1.33 -7.48
C ASP A 124 0.35 -2.84 -7.63
N HIS A 125 -0.81 -3.36 -8.05
CA HIS A 125 -0.97 -4.81 -8.25
C HIS A 125 -0.01 -5.35 -9.32
N ALA A 126 0.28 -4.58 -10.38
CA ALA A 126 1.22 -4.97 -11.42
C ALA A 126 2.66 -5.11 -10.90
N VAL A 127 3.12 -4.24 -10.00
CA VAL A 127 4.49 -4.32 -9.47
C VAL A 127 4.67 -5.37 -8.38
N LEU A 128 3.59 -5.88 -7.77
CA LEU A 128 3.66 -6.85 -6.65
C LEU A 128 4.18 -8.23 -7.08
N SER A 129 4.05 -8.59 -8.37
CA SER A 129 4.50 -9.88 -8.90
C SER A 129 5.73 -9.71 -9.79
N ASP A 130 6.71 -10.61 -9.64
CA ASP A 130 7.90 -10.65 -10.49
C ASP A 130 7.75 -11.51 -11.75
N SER A 131 6.54 -12.06 -11.99
CA SER A 131 6.28 -12.87 -13.19
C SER A 131 6.53 -12.07 -14.48
N PRO A 132 6.95 -12.72 -15.58
CA PRO A 132 7.13 -12.04 -16.86
C PRO A 132 5.88 -11.25 -17.31
N HIS A 133 4.69 -11.84 -17.12
CA HIS A 133 3.44 -11.19 -17.49
C HIS A 133 3.10 -9.97 -16.62
N ALA A 134 3.43 -9.99 -15.33
CA ALA A 134 3.28 -8.81 -14.48
C ALA A 134 4.21 -7.67 -14.93
N ARG A 135 5.46 -8.00 -15.32
CA ARG A 135 6.40 -7.01 -15.87
C ARG A 135 5.93 -6.43 -17.20
N GLU A 136 5.27 -7.23 -18.03
CA GLU A 136 4.63 -6.78 -19.28
C GLU A 136 3.40 -5.89 -19.04
N ALA A 137 2.67 -6.08 -17.93
CA ALA A 137 1.50 -5.26 -17.58
C ALA A 137 1.89 -3.82 -17.21
N ILE A 138 3.04 -3.62 -16.56
CA ILE A 138 3.54 -2.31 -16.10
C ILE A 138 3.52 -1.24 -17.21
N PRO A 139 4.16 -1.43 -18.39
CA PRO A 139 4.15 -0.42 -19.45
C PRO A 139 2.75 -0.15 -20.02
N ILE A 140 1.84 -1.12 -19.98
CA ILE A 140 0.44 -0.95 -20.42
C ILE A 140 -0.30 -0.01 -19.46
N VAL A 141 -0.17 -0.26 -18.16
CA VAL A 141 -0.73 0.59 -17.10
C VAL A 141 -0.13 1.99 -17.16
N GLU A 142 1.19 2.11 -17.34
CA GLU A 142 1.85 3.41 -17.49
C GLU A 142 1.32 4.20 -18.68
N LYS A 143 1.11 3.56 -19.84
CA LYS A 143 0.52 4.18 -21.02
C LYS A 143 -0.89 4.71 -20.73
N ALA A 144 -1.73 3.92 -20.06
CA ALA A 144 -3.08 4.34 -19.68
C ALA A 144 -3.06 5.57 -18.74
N LEU A 145 -2.22 5.54 -17.71
CA LEU A 145 -2.04 6.65 -16.78
C LEU A 145 -1.52 7.90 -17.48
N ARG A 146 -0.57 7.76 -18.41
CA ARG A 146 -0.05 8.88 -19.22
C ARG A 146 -1.16 9.54 -20.02
N ASN A 147 -1.99 8.75 -20.68
CA ASN A 147 -3.12 9.25 -21.47
C ASN A 147 -4.11 10.03 -20.58
N ALA A 148 -4.43 9.51 -19.40
CA ALA A 148 -5.31 10.21 -18.45
C ALA A 148 -4.72 11.54 -17.95
N LEU A 149 -3.39 11.61 -17.78
CA LEU A 149 -2.69 12.78 -17.26
C LEU A 149 -2.43 13.88 -18.31
N GLN A 150 -2.47 13.57 -19.62
CA GLN A 150 -2.15 14.52 -20.69
C GLN A 150 -2.95 15.84 -20.63
N LEU A 151 -4.19 15.78 -20.13
CA LEU A 151 -5.06 16.94 -19.99
C LEU A 151 -4.98 17.60 -18.60
N ALA A 152 -4.44 16.89 -17.61
CA ALA A 152 -4.51 17.28 -16.20
C ALA A 152 -3.17 17.78 -15.62
N SER A 153 -2.03 17.38 -16.22
CA SER A 153 -0.70 17.72 -15.72
C SER A 153 0.18 18.36 -16.79
N LYS A 154 0.97 19.36 -16.37
CA LYS A 154 2.00 20.00 -17.19
C LYS A 154 3.27 19.14 -17.33
N ASP A 155 3.46 18.17 -16.44
CA ASP A 155 4.64 17.30 -16.39
C ASP A 155 4.20 15.86 -16.13
N VAL A 156 3.70 15.21 -17.19
CA VAL A 156 3.17 13.84 -17.14
C VAL A 156 4.26 12.84 -16.75
N ASP A 157 5.49 13.01 -17.24
CA ASP A 157 6.60 12.11 -16.95
C ASP A 157 6.95 12.09 -15.46
N LYS A 158 7.00 13.27 -14.83
CA LYS A 158 7.23 13.37 -13.39
C LYS A 158 6.12 12.72 -12.58
N GLU A 159 4.86 12.93 -12.95
CA GLU A 159 3.70 12.33 -12.27
C GLU A 159 3.70 10.79 -12.35
N ILE A 160 4.09 10.23 -13.50
CA ILE A 160 4.26 8.78 -13.66
C ILE A 160 5.42 8.26 -12.82
N LEU A 161 6.55 8.98 -12.80
CA LEU A 161 7.70 8.60 -11.99
C LEU A 161 7.36 8.56 -10.49
N ILE A 162 6.60 9.53 -10.00
CA ILE A 162 6.10 9.57 -8.61
C ILE A 162 5.21 8.35 -8.33
N ARG A 163 4.23 8.06 -9.19
CA ARG A 163 3.33 6.90 -9.01
C ARG A 163 4.08 5.57 -9.02
N LYS A 164 5.08 5.40 -9.89
CA LYS A 164 5.96 4.22 -9.91
C LYS A 164 6.77 4.09 -8.62
N ARG A 165 7.40 5.17 -8.17
CA ARG A 165 8.15 5.18 -6.92
C ARG A 165 7.26 4.79 -5.74
N GLN A 166 6.05 5.35 -5.67
CA GLN A 166 5.08 5.02 -4.63
C GLN A 166 4.62 3.56 -4.71
N ALA A 167 4.33 3.03 -5.90
CA ALA A 167 3.93 1.64 -6.05
C ALA A 167 5.00 0.65 -5.59
N GLU A 168 6.25 0.93 -5.94
CA GLU A 168 7.40 0.17 -5.48
C GLU A 168 7.61 0.29 -3.96
N LEU A 169 7.47 1.50 -3.40
CA LEU A 169 7.52 1.71 -1.96
C LEU A 169 6.47 0.86 -1.23
N ARG A 170 5.23 0.84 -1.74
CA ARG A 170 4.12 0.05 -1.18
C ARG A 170 4.36 -1.46 -1.30
N ARG A 171 4.93 -1.91 -2.42
CA ARG A 171 5.40 -3.29 -2.57
C ARG A 171 6.39 -3.64 -1.47
N GLN A 172 7.37 -2.79 -1.21
CA GLN A 172 8.38 -3.07 -0.18
C GLN A 172 7.82 -3.05 1.23
N TYR A 173 6.90 -2.13 1.55
CA TYR A 173 6.17 -2.19 2.81
C TYR A 173 5.47 -3.54 2.96
N ARG A 174 4.71 -4.00 1.96
CA ARG A 174 4.07 -5.31 2.02
C ARG A 174 5.07 -6.44 2.26
N THR A 175 6.16 -6.49 1.51
CA THR A 175 7.19 -7.54 1.65
C THR A 175 7.81 -7.53 3.04
N ILE A 176 8.37 -6.41 3.48
CA ILE A 176 9.10 -6.33 4.75
C ILE A 176 8.12 -6.50 5.92
N PHE A 177 7.00 -5.79 5.87
CA PHE A 177 6.08 -5.72 6.98
C PHE A 177 5.16 -6.93 7.08
N GLN A 178 4.36 -7.18 6.04
CA GLN A 178 3.30 -8.18 6.07
C GLN A 178 3.86 -9.59 5.95
N GLU A 179 4.89 -9.81 5.13
CA GLU A 179 5.41 -11.15 4.85
C GLU A 179 6.51 -11.57 5.84
N HIS A 180 7.31 -10.63 6.37
CA HIS A 180 8.46 -10.97 7.21
C HIS A 180 8.33 -10.54 8.67
N MET A 181 7.95 -9.29 8.97
CA MET A 181 7.83 -8.80 10.35
C MET A 181 6.57 -9.32 11.08
N ARG A 182 5.42 -9.28 10.41
CA ARG A 182 4.12 -9.67 10.99
C ARG A 182 4.10 -11.11 11.54
N PRO A 183 4.68 -12.13 10.87
CA PRO A 183 4.79 -13.47 11.44
C PRO A 183 5.55 -13.53 12.77
N VAL A 184 6.58 -12.71 12.96
CA VAL A 184 7.34 -12.64 14.23
C VAL A 184 6.46 -12.04 15.33
N LEU A 185 5.78 -10.93 15.02
CA LEU A 185 4.86 -10.26 15.95
C LEU A 185 3.70 -11.16 16.38
N ARG A 186 3.12 -11.93 15.45
CA ARG A 186 2.05 -12.90 15.76
C ARG A 186 2.50 -14.02 16.71
N LYS A 187 3.75 -14.47 16.59
CA LYS A 187 4.30 -15.52 17.47
C LYS A 187 4.65 -15.02 18.88
N LYS A 188 4.76 -13.70 19.07
CA LYS A 188 5.13 -13.05 20.34
C LYS A 188 6.34 -13.70 21.06
N PRO A 189 7.45 -14.03 20.36
CA PRO A 189 8.58 -14.67 21.01
C PRO A 189 9.31 -13.70 21.96
N SER A 190 10.01 -14.24 22.96
CA SER A 190 11.00 -13.48 23.71
C SER A 190 12.07 -12.94 22.75
N GLY A 191 12.30 -11.63 22.74
CA GLY A 191 13.25 -11.00 21.82
C GLY A 191 12.68 -10.66 20.43
N ALA A 192 11.36 -10.64 20.25
CA ALA A 192 10.70 -10.28 18.99
C ALA A 192 11.32 -9.04 18.30
N PHE A 193 11.54 -7.96 19.05
CA PHE A 193 12.09 -6.70 18.52
C PHE A 193 13.52 -6.82 17.99
N HIS A 194 14.36 -7.66 18.60
CA HIS A 194 15.70 -7.92 18.10
C HIS A 194 15.62 -8.65 16.74
N GLU A 195 14.71 -9.62 16.61
CA GLU A 195 14.46 -10.30 15.34
C GLU A 195 13.86 -9.36 14.28
N LEU A 196 12.96 -8.43 14.64
CA LEU A 196 12.46 -7.41 13.72
C LEU A 196 13.59 -6.52 13.17
N ARG A 197 14.50 -6.08 14.05
CA ARG A 197 15.69 -5.31 13.64
C ARG A 197 16.61 -6.10 12.72
N LYS A 198 16.81 -7.40 12.98
CA LYS A 198 17.58 -8.28 12.09
C LYS A 198 16.92 -8.51 10.74
N ILE A 199 15.59 -8.60 10.69
CA ILE A 199 14.85 -8.70 9.43
C ILE A 199 15.06 -7.42 8.62
N TYR A 200 14.79 -6.26 9.21
CA TYR A 200 14.94 -4.97 8.54
C TYR A 200 16.38 -4.73 8.05
N ALA A 201 17.36 -4.97 8.92
CA ALA A 201 18.77 -4.84 8.58
C ALA A 201 19.17 -5.76 7.42
N ARG A 202 18.64 -7.00 7.34
CA ARG A 202 18.87 -7.89 6.20
C ARG A 202 18.36 -7.29 4.89
N PHE A 203 17.15 -6.73 4.87
CA PHE A 203 16.58 -6.10 3.67
C PHE A 203 17.37 -4.87 3.18
N ILE A 204 18.01 -4.13 4.08
CA ILE A 204 18.72 -2.87 3.74
C ILE A 204 20.25 -3.05 3.68
N SER A 205 20.77 -4.19 4.15
CA SER A 205 22.19 -4.55 4.08
C SER A 205 22.67 -4.88 2.67
N GLN A 206 21.74 -5.24 1.76
CA GLN A 206 22.05 -5.57 0.38
C GLN A 206 22.05 -4.29 -0.46
N ASP A 207 22.91 -4.18 -1.48
CA ASP A 207 22.93 -3.04 -2.42
C ASP A 207 21.78 -3.16 -3.44
N THR A 208 20.60 -3.46 -2.93
CA THR A 208 19.40 -3.77 -3.67
C THR A 208 18.55 -2.51 -3.86
N LYS A 209 17.47 -2.65 -4.65
CA LYS A 209 16.53 -1.57 -4.92
C LYS A 209 15.91 -0.99 -3.63
N GLU A 210 15.78 -1.83 -2.60
CA GLU A 210 15.22 -1.52 -1.28
C GLU A 210 16.09 -0.54 -0.49
N ARG A 211 17.43 -0.70 -0.51
CA ARG A 211 18.35 0.25 0.13
C ARG A 211 18.24 1.66 -0.48
N ARG A 212 17.85 1.76 -1.75
CA ARG A 212 17.64 3.07 -2.39
C ARG A 212 16.37 3.76 -1.91
N MET A 213 15.45 3.02 -1.26
CA MET A 213 14.16 3.53 -0.80
C MET A 213 14.11 3.82 0.69
N PHE A 214 14.81 3.05 1.53
CA PHE A 214 14.74 3.20 2.99
C PHE A 214 16.08 3.54 3.60
N SER A 215 16.05 4.37 4.65
CA SER A 215 17.22 4.57 5.51
C SER A 215 17.45 3.35 6.39
N ARG A 216 18.70 3.18 6.85
CA ARG A 216 19.02 2.16 7.86
C ARG A 216 18.32 2.50 9.16
N PHE A 217 18.18 1.50 10.04
CA PHE A 217 17.70 1.78 11.40
C PHE A 217 18.83 2.44 12.19
N HIS A 218 18.69 3.73 12.46
CA HIS A 218 19.62 4.53 13.27
C HIS A 218 19.18 4.49 14.74
N TYR A 219 20.14 4.39 15.65
CA TYR A 219 19.89 4.47 17.08
C TYR A 219 21.04 5.16 17.79
N MET A 220 20.83 5.54 19.04
CA MET A 220 21.89 5.91 19.98
C MET A 220 21.76 5.07 21.24
N LYS A 221 22.85 4.89 21.99
CA LYS A 221 22.77 4.24 23.30
C LYS A 221 22.13 5.21 24.29
N PHE A 222 21.31 4.70 25.20
CA PHE A 222 20.74 5.51 26.28
C PHE A 222 21.82 6.25 27.09
N THR A 223 22.96 5.59 27.36
CA THR A 223 24.09 6.22 28.05
C THR A 223 24.68 7.39 27.28
N ASP A 224 24.77 7.28 25.96
CA ASP A 224 25.31 8.33 25.09
C ASP A 224 24.34 9.53 25.08
N PHE A 225 23.03 9.27 25.09
CA PHE A 225 21.99 10.30 25.18
C PHE A 225 22.07 11.08 26.51
N VAL A 226 22.13 10.36 27.64
CA VAL A 226 22.24 10.98 28.98
C VAL A 226 23.51 11.82 29.07
N ASN A 227 24.64 11.32 28.57
CA ASN A 227 25.91 12.04 28.59
C ASN A 227 25.91 13.28 27.69
N TYR A 228 25.14 13.27 26.60
CA TYR A 228 25.04 14.41 25.69
C TYR A 228 24.22 15.57 26.30
N GLY A 229 23.23 15.26 27.15
CA GLY A 229 22.52 16.24 27.97
C GLY A 229 21.54 17.16 27.22
N LYS A 230 21.26 16.88 25.94
CA LYS A 230 20.25 17.58 25.13
C LYS A 230 19.73 16.67 24.02
N LEU A 231 18.66 17.07 23.32
CA LEU A 231 18.19 16.33 22.15
C LEU A 231 19.26 16.36 21.04
N PRO A 232 19.68 15.20 20.50
CA PRO A 232 20.62 15.13 19.40
C PRO A 232 20.00 15.62 18.10
N ILE A 233 20.85 16.16 17.24
CA ILE A 233 20.55 16.53 15.86
C ILE A 233 21.34 15.64 14.90
N SER A 234 21.06 15.73 13.60
CA SER A 234 21.63 14.89 12.54
C SER A 234 23.14 15.05 12.42
N THR A 235 23.69 16.18 12.90
CA THR A 235 25.13 16.46 12.95
C THR A 235 25.77 16.20 14.32
N SER A 236 25.03 15.65 15.30
CA SER A 236 25.55 15.37 16.64
C SER A 236 26.59 14.24 16.67
N GLY A 237 26.67 13.41 15.63
CA GLY A 237 27.63 12.29 15.55
C GLY A 237 27.39 11.17 16.56
N LEU A 238 26.18 11.10 17.10
CA LEU A 238 25.76 10.10 18.10
C LEU A 238 24.96 8.95 17.47
N ASP A 239 24.61 9.07 16.19
CA ASP A 239 23.86 8.06 15.49
C ASP A 239 24.75 6.83 15.22
N LYS A 240 24.18 5.67 15.46
CA LYS A 240 24.78 4.36 15.23
C LYS A 240 23.82 3.56 14.37
N GLN A 241 24.37 2.71 13.52
CA GLN A 241 23.59 1.83 12.68
C GLN A 241 23.44 0.46 13.35
N PHE A 242 22.25 -0.15 13.23
CA PHE A 242 21.98 -1.46 13.81
C PHE A 242 23.08 -2.49 13.48
N SER A 243 23.56 -3.18 14.51
CA SER A 243 24.44 -4.33 14.41
C SER A 243 23.97 -5.44 15.36
N ASP A 244 24.24 -6.69 15.01
CA ASP A 244 23.71 -7.87 15.72
C ASP A 244 24.27 -8.03 17.14
N ALA A 245 25.31 -7.27 17.50
CA ALA A 245 26.06 -7.41 18.75
C ALA A 245 25.51 -6.60 19.95
N MET A 246 24.21 -6.27 19.99
CA MET A 246 23.68 -5.26 20.92
C MET A 246 22.88 -5.84 22.10
N ALA A 247 23.30 -5.51 23.32
CA ALA A 247 22.61 -5.81 24.59
C ALA A 247 22.15 -4.57 25.39
N ASP A 248 22.34 -3.37 24.83
CA ASP A 248 22.04 -2.10 25.51
C ASP A 248 20.61 -1.59 25.24
N VAL A 249 20.10 -0.69 26.10
CA VAL A 249 18.92 0.12 25.81
C VAL A 249 19.26 1.13 24.71
N LEU A 250 18.48 1.10 23.63
CA LEU A 250 18.70 1.91 22.44
C LEU A 250 17.56 2.92 22.29
N ILE A 251 17.90 4.15 21.91
CA ILE A 251 16.95 5.20 21.55
C ILE A 251 16.97 5.36 20.03
N TYR A 252 15.81 5.20 19.40
CA TYR A 252 15.53 5.74 18.07
C TYR A 252 14.90 7.11 18.23
N GLN A 253 15.30 8.06 17.41
CA GLN A 253 14.67 9.37 17.31
C GLN A 253 14.36 9.63 15.83
N ASP A 254 13.14 10.08 15.56
CA ASP A 254 12.66 10.49 14.24
C ASP A 254 13.66 11.42 13.52
N TYR A 255 14.29 12.33 14.26
CA TYR A 255 15.32 13.25 13.80
C TYR A 255 16.46 12.56 13.01
N PHE A 256 16.88 11.36 13.43
CA PHE A 256 17.93 10.60 12.74
C PHE A 256 17.55 10.18 11.33
N CYS A 257 16.29 10.31 10.95
CA CYS A 257 15.75 9.88 9.65
C CYS A 257 14.98 11.00 8.93
N VAL A 258 14.27 11.87 9.65
CA VAL A 258 13.33 12.83 9.07
C VAL A 258 13.91 14.24 8.93
N ASP A 259 14.74 14.70 9.89
CA ASP A 259 15.34 16.05 9.84
C ASP A 259 16.80 15.99 9.34
N GLN A 260 16.94 15.56 8.08
CA GLN A 260 18.22 15.42 7.38
C GLN A 260 18.46 16.60 6.44
N VAL A 261 19.73 17.05 6.38
CA VAL A 261 20.17 18.13 5.47
C VAL A 261 20.11 17.67 4.01
N ASP A 262 20.45 16.41 3.75
CA ASP A 262 20.35 15.82 2.42
C ASP A 262 18.91 15.40 2.11
N GLY A 263 18.36 15.90 1.00
CA GLY A 263 16.98 15.64 0.61
C GLY A 263 16.67 14.17 0.29
N GLN A 264 17.64 13.41 -0.22
CA GLN A 264 17.43 11.99 -0.51
C GLN A 264 17.45 11.16 0.77
N GLU A 265 18.34 11.45 1.71
CA GLU A 265 18.34 10.81 3.04
C GLU A 265 17.08 11.15 3.82
N LYS A 266 16.62 12.41 3.75
CA LYS A 266 15.32 12.81 4.31
C LYS A 266 14.19 11.97 3.73
N GLU A 267 14.10 11.85 2.41
CA GLU A 267 13.04 11.07 1.77
C GLU A 267 13.11 9.59 2.18
N ARG A 268 14.31 9.01 2.21
CA ARG A 268 14.55 7.63 2.66
C ARG A 268 14.15 7.41 4.11
N GLY A 269 14.42 8.36 4.98
CA GLY A 269 14.11 8.25 6.40
C GLY A 269 12.63 8.47 6.70
N VAL A 270 11.97 9.37 5.98
CA VAL A 270 10.51 9.50 5.97
C VAL A 270 9.85 8.19 5.53
N ASP A 271 10.33 7.59 4.44
CA ASP A 271 9.84 6.30 3.96
C ASP A 271 10.18 5.13 4.93
N ALA A 272 11.22 5.25 5.75
CA ALA A 272 11.57 4.23 6.74
C ALA A 272 10.74 4.32 8.03
N LEU A 273 10.09 5.46 8.30
CA LEU A 273 9.43 5.77 9.57
C LEU A 273 8.45 4.67 10.04
N PRO A 274 7.55 4.14 9.18
CA PRO A 274 6.65 3.07 9.59
C PRO A 274 7.41 1.83 10.07
N LEU A 275 8.49 1.47 9.37
CA LEU A 275 9.31 0.30 9.67
C LEU A 275 10.16 0.54 10.93
N ALA A 276 10.58 1.78 11.20
CA ALA A 276 11.27 2.14 12.43
C ALA A 276 10.35 2.02 13.65
N VAL A 277 9.13 2.56 13.60
CA VAL A 277 8.11 2.44 14.65
C VAL A 277 7.86 0.96 15.00
N MET A 278 7.77 0.10 13.99
CA MET A 278 7.59 -1.35 14.19
C MET A 278 8.70 -2.01 15.00
N GLN A 279 9.94 -1.54 14.84
CA GLN A 279 11.13 -2.11 15.48
C GLN A 279 11.33 -1.64 16.92
N CYS A 280 10.61 -0.58 17.34
CA CYS A 280 10.65 -0.03 18.68
C CYS A 280 9.68 -0.80 19.60
N ASN A 281 10.15 -1.18 20.79
CA ASN A 281 9.29 -1.82 21.80
C ASN A 281 8.48 -0.81 22.62
N ALA A 282 8.95 0.43 22.69
CA ALA A 282 8.24 1.54 23.28
C ALA A 282 8.41 2.77 22.39
N MET A 283 7.36 3.56 22.23
CA MET A 283 7.40 4.88 21.60
C MET A 283 7.03 5.94 22.64
N ILE A 284 7.78 7.04 22.63
CA ILE A 284 7.53 8.21 23.47
C ILE A 284 7.26 9.38 22.53
N SER A 285 6.03 9.89 22.55
CA SER A 285 5.64 11.09 21.81
C SER A 285 5.92 12.33 22.66
N LEU A 286 6.68 13.29 22.11
CA LEU A 286 6.87 14.60 22.74
C LEU A 286 5.73 15.52 22.30
N VAL A 287 4.67 15.59 23.11
CA VAL A 287 3.41 16.23 22.71
C VAL A 287 3.45 17.73 22.99
N ASP A 288 3.38 18.53 21.93
CA ASP A 288 3.07 19.96 21.98
C ASP A 288 1.67 20.25 21.43
N GLU A 289 1.25 21.52 21.46
CA GLU A 289 -0.07 21.97 21.01
C GLU A 289 -0.41 21.60 19.56
N THR A 290 0.61 21.33 18.73
CA THR A 290 0.45 21.05 17.29
C THR A 290 0.85 19.62 16.92
N TYR A 291 1.16 18.76 17.89
CA TYR A 291 1.69 17.42 17.64
C TYR A 291 0.77 16.58 16.75
N TYR A 292 -0.52 16.55 17.08
CA TYR A 292 -1.52 15.79 16.33
C TYR A 292 -1.93 16.39 14.99
N GLU A 293 -1.55 17.64 14.72
CA GLU A 293 -1.78 18.29 13.43
C GLU A 293 -0.68 17.96 12.41
N ARG A 294 0.49 17.49 12.88
CA ARG A 294 1.63 17.13 12.04
C ARG A 294 1.44 15.74 11.47
N ALA A 295 1.44 15.65 10.15
CA ALA A 295 0.97 14.43 9.49
C ALA A 295 1.81 13.18 9.76
N TRP A 296 3.15 13.32 9.79
CA TRP A 296 4.03 12.20 10.09
C TRP A 296 3.92 11.76 11.56
N CYS A 297 3.76 12.69 12.50
CA CYS A 297 3.47 12.37 13.90
C CYS A 297 2.14 11.61 14.04
N ALA A 298 1.10 12.03 13.32
CA ALA A 298 -0.18 11.31 13.28
C ALA A 298 -0.02 9.89 12.74
N VAL A 299 0.77 9.69 11.67
CA VAL A 299 1.07 8.35 11.12
C VAL A 299 1.76 7.45 12.15
N GLU A 300 2.77 7.96 12.87
CA GLU A 300 3.46 7.22 13.92
C GLU A 300 2.50 6.79 15.04
N VAL A 301 1.68 7.71 15.54
CA VAL A 301 0.66 7.43 16.56
C VAL A 301 -0.31 6.37 16.07
N MET A 302 -0.79 6.48 14.83
CA MET A 302 -1.75 5.53 14.29
C MET A 302 -1.19 4.14 14.09
N LEU A 303 0.04 4.05 13.59
CA LEU A 303 0.73 2.76 13.49
C LEU A 303 0.98 2.18 14.88
N MET A 304 1.43 2.99 15.83
CA MET A 304 1.70 2.55 17.19
C MET A 304 0.43 2.06 17.90
N ARG A 305 -0.70 2.76 17.77
CA ARG A 305 -1.99 2.31 18.30
C ARG A 305 -2.39 0.96 17.71
N ALA A 306 -2.35 0.85 16.38
CA ALA A 306 -2.72 -0.38 15.69
C ALA A 306 -1.88 -1.59 16.15
N ILE A 307 -0.57 -1.42 16.34
CA ILE A 307 0.30 -2.53 16.78
C ILE A 307 0.20 -2.85 18.26
N VAL A 308 -0.03 -1.84 19.11
CA VAL A 308 -0.35 -2.05 20.53
C VAL A 308 -1.62 -2.88 20.64
N GLU A 309 -2.68 -2.51 19.92
CA GLU A 309 -3.97 -3.23 19.91
C GLU A 309 -3.83 -4.64 19.34
N SER A 310 -3.18 -4.80 18.18
CA SER A 310 -3.14 -6.09 17.47
C SER A 310 -2.16 -7.09 18.07
N TYR A 311 -1.06 -6.65 18.69
CA TYR A 311 -0.01 -7.54 19.18
C TYR A 311 0.22 -7.48 20.70
N GLY A 312 -0.06 -6.36 21.37
CA GLY A 312 0.16 -6.20 22.81
C GLY A 312 1.61 -6.41 23.25
N LEU A 313 2.57 -6.15 22.35
CA LEU A 313 4.02 -6.22 22.63
C LEU A 313 4.65 -4.84 22.80
N HIS A 314 4.07 -3.84 22.13
CA HIS A 314 4.54 -2.47 22.10
C HIS A 314 3.94 -1.67 23.27
N GLN A 315 4.60 -0.58 23.61
CA GLN A 315 4.12 0.42 24.57
C GLN A 315 4.14 1.80 23.94
N TRP A 316 3.20 2.65 24.33
CA TRP A 316 3.14 4.04 23.89
C TRP A 316 2.95 4.97 25.08
N TRP A 317 3.79 5.99 25.12
CA TRP A 317 3.81 7.01 26.16
C TRP A 317 3.81 8.40 25.52
N GLU A 318 3.22 9.35 26.22
CA GLU A 318 3.27 10.77 25.89
C GLU A 318 4.04 11.51 26.98
N ASP A 319 4.99 12.34 26.59
CA ASP A 319 5.60 13.34 27.46
C ASP A 319 4.77 14.62 27.40
N CYS A 320 4.23 15.02 28.53
CA CYS A 320 3.57 16.30 28.74
C CYS A 320 4.34 17.06 29.81
N ASP A 321 5.21 17.97 29.38
CA ASP A 321 6.01 18.85 30.25
C ASP A 321 6.84 18.10 31.32
N GLY A 322 7.50 17.01 30.93
CA GLY A 322 8.34 16.19 31.81
C GLY A 322 7.57 15.17 32.65
N SER A 323 6.28 14.99 32.40
CA SER A 323 5.47 13.91 32.96
C SER A 323 5.07 12.90 31.89
N PHE A 324 5.32 11.62 32.15
CA PHE A 324 4.91 10.55 31.25
C PHE A 324 3.51 10.04 31.59
N LYS A 325 2.68 9.93 30.56
CA LYS A 325 1.36 9.29 30.62
C LYS A 325 1.29 8.22 29.55
N GLU A 326 0.49 7.18 29.79
CA GLU A 326 0.16 6.24 28.71
C GLU A 326 -0.53 7.01 27.59
N GLY A 327 -0.15 6.71 26.34
CA GLY A 327 -0.67 7.45 25.20
C GLY A 327 -2.19 7.30 25.05
N ASP A 328 -2.85 8.39 24.71
CA ASP A 328 -4.31 8.43 24.63
C ASP A 328 -4.79 7.71 23.37
N THR A 329 -5.28 6.48 23.50
CA THR A 329 -5.83 5.71 22.38
C THR A 329 -7.20 6.21 21.91
N SER A 330 -7.86 7.07 22.70
CA SER A 330 -9.22 7.57 22.43
C SER A 330 -9.24 8.86 21.59
N HIS A 331 -8.13 9.60 21.53
CA HIS A 331 -8.05 10.83 20.74
C HIS A 331 -8.27 10.54 19.25
N VAL A 332 -9.32 11.13 18.67
CA VAL A 332 -9.65 10.96 17.25
C VAL A 332 -8.71 11.83 16.41
N LEU A 333 -7.93 11.20 15.54
CA LEU A 333 -7.05 11.90 14.61
C LEU A 333 -7.83 12.24 13.35
N ASP A 334 -7.96 13.53 13.05
CA ASP A 334 -8.48 13.98 11.76
C ASP A 334 -7.37 13.96 10.71
N VAL A 335 -7.38 12.91 9.92
CA VAL A 335 -6.34 12.62 8.92
C VAL A 335 -6.51 13.49 7.68
N GLY A 336 -7.74 13.94 7.41
CA GLY A 336 -8.07 14.74 6.22
C GLY A 336 -7.41 16.12 6.28
N ASP A 337 -7.33 16.70 7.47
CA ASP A 337 -6.88 18.07 7.72
C ASP A 337 -5.44 18.17 8.24
N LEU A 338 -4.68 17.06 8.19
CA LEU A 338 -3.28 17.06 8.61
C LEU A 338 -2.43 18.04 7.78
N LYS A 339 -1.57 18.78 8.48
CA LYS A 339 -0.59 19.71 7.89
C LYS A 339 0.54 18.92 7.24
N LEU A 340 0.58 18.94 5.92
CA LEU A 340 1.63 18.32 5.11
C LEU A 340 2.75 19.30 4.78
N THR A 341 3.97 18.77 4.72
CA THR A 341 5.11 19.54 4.22
C THR A 341 5.05 19.63 2.70
N GLU A 342 4.75 18.52 2.02
CA GLU A 342 4.57 18.47 0.57
C GLU A 342 3.29 17.73 0.19
N GLU A 343 2.17 18.46 0.08
CA GLU A 343 0.83 17.90 -0.17
C GLU A 343 0.79 16.79 -1.24
N LYS A 344 1.41 17.04 -2.40
CA LYS A 344 1.39 16.11 -3.53
C LYS A 344 2.20 14.83 -3.31
N LEU A 345 3.30 14.92 -2.56
CA LEU A 345 4.19 13.77 -2.34
C LEU A 345 3.78 12.98 -1.09
N ASP A 346 3.36 13.69 -0.04
CA ASP A 346 3.09 13.12 1.27
C ASP A 346 1.68 12.54 1.36
N ARG A 347 0.64 13.23 0.85
CA ARG A 347 -0.76 12.79 1.02
C ARG A 347 -0.98 11.35 0.56
N PRO A 348 -0.53 10.91 -0.64
CA PRO A 348 -0.77 9.53 -1.07
C PRO A 348 0.00 8.50 -0.24
N LYS A 349 1.15 8.86 0.33
CA LYS A 349 1.92 7.98 1.24
C LYS A 349 1.18 7.80 2.55
N ILE A 350 0.71 8.91 3.14
CA ILE A 350 -0.03 8.91 4.39
C ILE A 350 -1.33 8.14 4.23
N ASP A 351 -2.15 8.47 3.22
CA ASP A 351 -3.41 7.77 2.95
C ASP A 351 -3.22 6.26 2.80
N PHE A 352 -2.12 5.83 2.16
CA PHE A 352 -1.78 4.42 2.08
C PHE A 352 -1.44 3.82 3.45
N LEU A 353 -0.49 4.40 4.18
CA LEU A 353 -0.06 3.90 5.50
C LEU A 353 -1.23 3.84 6.49
N MET A 354 -2.12 4.81 6.39
CA MET A 354 -3.39 4.90 7.10
C MET A 354 -4.36 3.77 6.81
N ARG A 355 -4.43 3.30 5.56
CA ARG A 355 -5.20 2.10 5.21
C ARG A 355 -4.49 0.84 5.70
N GLN A 356 -3.17 0.78 5.58
CA GLN A 356 -2.38 -0.36 6.01
C GLN A 356 -2.39 -0.57 7.52
N SER A 357 -2.43 0.51 8.31
CA SER A 357 -2.52 0.41 9.77
C SER A 357 -3.80 -0.30 10.22
N LYS A 358 -4.92 -0.11 9.49
CA LYS A 358 -6.20 -0.81 9.75
C LYS A 358 -6.16 -2.29 9.43
N LEU A 359 -5.15 -2.78 8.70
CA LEU A 359 -5.00 -4.19 8.31
C LEU A 359 -4.11 -4.99 9.27
N LEU A 360 -3.58 -4.34 10.30
CA LEU A 360 -2.68 -4.94 11.28
C LEU A 360 -3.42 -5.84 12.25
#